data_AF-A0A3D5N812-F1
#
_entry.id   AF-A0A3D5N812-F1
#
_cell.length_a   1.000
_cell.length_b   1.000
_cell.length_c   1.000
_cell.angle_alpha   90.00
_cell.angle_beta   90.00
_cell.angle_gamma   90.00
#
_symmetry.space_group_name_H-M   'P 1'
#
loop_
_entity.id
_entity.type
_entity.pdbx_description
1 polymer ?
#
loop_
_entity_poly.entity_id
_entity_poly.type
_entity_poly.pdbx_seq_one_letter_code
_entity_poly.pdbx_strand_id
1 'polypeptide(L)'
;IPIHFHTHDTSGISAATVIAAIDAGVDAVDAAMDSMSGLTSQPNLGSIANNYIGQPRDPGLNTEALKEVSTYWEQIRRYYAGFESDIRSGTSDVYVHEMPGGQYTNLRQQARALGLDDRWPEVSKAYAAVNKMFGDVVKVTPSSKVVGDMALMMVTSGLSEEDVLDPKKDITFPDSVISFFRGEIGQPVGGFPPALQRKVLKGGEALSDRPGKSLPPIDFEATRKEIEKKTHRNISDAEVASYVMYPKVFLDYAEHRSHNADVSVLPTPVFFYGMNQNDEISVDLEKGKTLVIRYLTTSEGGDDEGQRTVFFELNGQPRTVKVADKTLAATGKVRPKAEDGNKLHIAAPMPGLVVEVHVAEGQKVKAGDVMCSLEAMKMETAVHAEKDGTVATIHAPAGTQVDSKDLLIELTE
;
A
#
# COMPACT_ATOMS: atom_id res chain seq x y z
N ILE A 1 12.07 -37.77 6.66
CA ILE A 1 12.20 -36.38 6.17
C ILE A 1 12.46 -35.54 7.41
N PRO A 2 13.46 -34.63 7.42
CA PRO A 2 13.66 -33.73 8.54
C PRO A 2 12.38 -32.93 8.84
N ILE A 3 12.09 -32.72 10.12
CA ILE A 3 10.93 -31.97 10.59
C ILE A 3 11.41 -30.57 11.00
N HIS A 4 10.82 -29.54 10.40
CA HIS A 4 11.00 -28.15 10.81
C HIS A 4 9.70 -27.66 11.43
N PHE A 5 9.73 -27.38 12.73
CA PHE A 5 8.55 -26.97 13.49
C PHE A 5 8.42 -25.45 13.57
N HIS A 6 7.26 -24.93 13.15
CA HIS A 6 6.92 -23.51 13.16
C HIS A 6 5.71 -23.28 14.06
N THR A 7 5.76 -22.25 14.91
CA THR A 7 4.63 -21.83 15.73
C THR A 7 4.69 -20.34 16.05
N HIS A 8 3.58 -19.78 16.53
CA HIS A 8 3.49 -18.42 17.06
C HIS A 8 3.21 -18.46 18.56
N ASP A 9 3.72 -17.50 19.31
CA ASP A 9 3.59 -17.43 20.77
C ASP A 9 2.30 -16.70 21.23
N THR A 10 1.24 -16.80 20.43
CA THR A 10 0.00 -16.02 20.64
C THR A 10 -0.71 -16.47 21.90
N SER A 11 -0.57 -17.75 22.26
CA SER A 11 -1.08 -18.30 23.52
C SER A 11 -0.26 -17.89 24.76
N GLY A 12 0.96 -17.37 24.56
CA GLY A 12 1.94 -17.10 25.61
C GLY A 12 2.62 -18.35 26.19
N ILE A 13 2.37 -19.53 25.62
CA ILE A 13 2.96 -20.81 26.09
C ILE A 13 3.64 -21.60 24.97
N SER A 14 3.76 -21.05 23.75
CA SER A 14 4.28 -21.81 22.61
C SER A 14 5.79 -22.06 22.72
N ALA A 15 6.52 -21.26 23.49
CA ALA A 15 7.91 -21.57 23.85
C ALA A 15 8.03 -22.96 24.51
N ALA A 16 7.08 -23.34 25.38
CA ALA A 16 7.05 -24.67 25.98
C ALA A 16 6.79 -25.76 24.93
N THR A 17 5.94 -25.49 23.93
CA THR A 17 5.74 -26.40 22.80
C THR A 17 7.00 -26.58 21.96
N VAL A 18 7.77 -25.51 21.73
CA VAL A 18 9.05 -25.58 21.02
C VAL A 18 10.06 -26.43 21.80
N ILE A 19 10.19 -26.23 23.11
CA ILE A 19 11.02 -27.08 23.99
C ILE A 19 10.59 -28.54 23.88
N ALA A 20 9.29 -28.83 23.99
CA ALA A 20 8.78 -30.20 23.86
C ALA A 20 9.08 -30.81 22.48
N ALA A 21 9.02 -30.02 21.40
CA ALA A 21 9.36 -30.49 20.06
C ALA A 21 10.86 -30.80 19.91
N ILE A 22 11.73 -29.96 20.50
CA ILE A 22 13.18 -30.19 20.55
C ILE A 22 13.47 -31.50 21.29
N ASP A 23 12.88 -31.70 22.46
CA ASP A 23 13.06 -32.91 23.26
C ASP A 23 12.53 -34.16 22.55
N ALA A 24 11.44 -34.03 21.78
CA ALA A 24 10.82 -35.10 21.01
C ALA A 24 11.58 -35.51 19.74
N GLY A 25 12.55 -34.72 19.28
CA GLY A 25 13.37 -35.13 18.13
C GLY A 25 13.38 -34.20 16.93
N VAL A 26 12.73 -33.05 16.96
CA VAL A 26 12.63 -32.15 15.79
C VAL A 26 14.03 -31.74 15.28
N ASP A 27 14.16 -31.55 13.97
CA ASP A 27 15.42 -31.20 13.31
C ASP A 27 15.67 -29.69 13.29
N ALA A 28 14.61 -28.88 13.23
CA ALA A 28 14.68 -27.42 13.26
C ALA A 28 13.44 -26.79 13.90
N VAL A 29 13.59 -25.60 14.48
CA VAL A 29 12.49 -24.79 15.02
C VAL A 29 12.63 -23.34 14.59
N ASP A 30 11.50 -22.67 14.38
CA ASP A 30 11.47 -21.22 14.17
C ASP A 30 11.31 -20.47 15.49
N ALA A 31 12.15 -19.45 15.69
CA ALA A 31 12.11 -18.52 16.81
C ALA A 31 12.50 -17.11 16.32
N ALA A 32 12.12 -16.07 17.08
CA ALA A 32 12.44 -14.68 16.76
C ALA A 32 13.42 -14.08 17.77
N MET A 33 14.18 -13.07 17.34
CA MET A 33 15.01 -12.26 18.25
C MET A 33 14.16 -11.68 19.37
N ASP A 34 14.72 -11.58 20.57
CA ASP A 34 13.95 -11.31 21.79
C ASP A 34 13.08 -10.05 21.67
N SER A 35 13.65 -8.96 21.16
CA SER A 35 12.98 -7.67 20.92
C SER A 35 11.90 -7.69 19.83
N MET A 36 11.80 -8.76 19.05
CA MET A 36 10.83 -9.00 17.96
C MET A 36 10.00 -10.28 18.18
N SER A 37 10.05 -10.87 19.38
CA SER A 37 9.41 -12.15 19.72
C SER A 37 8.16 -11.98 20.59
N GLY A 38 7.44 -13.09 20.80
CA GLY A 38 6.27 -13.15 21.67
C GLY A 38 4.98 -12.67 21.01
N LEU A 39 3.86 -12.84 21.72
CA LEU A 39 2.52 -12.46 21.24
C LEU A 39 2.23 -13.09 19.86
N THR A 40 1.90 -12.30 18.85
CA THR A 40 1.62 -12.83 17.50
C THR A 40 2.87 -13.15 16.70
N SER A 41 4.07 -12.97 17.25
CA SER A 41 5.35 -13.40 16.67
C SER A 41 5.73 -14.83 17.11
N GLN A 42 6.89 -15.31 16.68
CA GLN A 42 7.47 -16.57 17.14
C GLN A 42 7.96 -16.49 18.60
N PRO A 43 8.16 -17.64 19.27
CA PRO A 43 8.81 -17.71 20.57
C PRO A 43 10.22 -17.09 20.59
N ASN A 44 10.66 -16.70 21.79
CA ASN A 44 11.91 -15.98 22.05
C ASN A 44 13.16 -16.86 21.84
N LEU A 45 13.95 -16.56 20.81
CA LEU A 45 15.13 -17.34 20.44
C LEU A 45 16.20 -17.33 21.53
N GLY A 46 16.50 -16.16 22.11
CA GLY A 46 17.52 -16.03 23.16
C GLY A 46 17.20 -16.91 24.36
N SER A 47 15.95 -16.91 24.80
CA SER A 47 15.47 -17.71 25.93
C SER A 47 15.51 -19.22 25.64
N ILE A 48 15.07 -19.63 24.44
CA ILE A 48 15.12 -21.04 24.02
C ILE A 48 16.58 -21.51 23.94
N ALA A 49 17.46 -20.73 23.30
CA ALA A 49 18.88 -21.08 23.18
C ALA A 49 19.55 -21.18 24.56
N ASN A 50 19.31 -20.22 25.46
CA ASN A 50 19.86 -20.25 26.83
C ASN A 50 19.34 -21.45 27.64
N ASN A 51 18.10 -21.89 27.42
CA ASN A 51 17.55 -23.07 28.10
C ASN A 51 18.36 -24.33 27.79
N TYR A 52 18.89 -24.46 26.57
CA TYR A 52 19.61 -25.67 26.11
C TYR A 52 21.12 -25.64 26.31
N ILE A 53 21.71 -24.58 26.88
CA ILE A 53 23.17 -24.49 27.06
C ILE A 53 23.69 -25.67 27.90
N GLY A 54 24.67 -26.39 27.36
CA GLY A 54 25.28 -27.55 28.02
C GLY A 54 24.42 -28.82 28.03
N GLN A 55 23.28 -28.82 27.33
CA GLN A 55 22.43 -30.00 27.15
C GLN A 55 22.77 -30.74 25.84
N PRO A 56 22.33 -32.00 25.66
CA PRO A 56 22.60 -32.77 24.44
C PRO A 56 22.09 -32.12 23.14
N ARG A 57 21.09 -31.25 23.22
CA ARG A 57 20.50 -30.51 22.09
C ARG A 57 20.84 -29.02 22.11
N ASP A 58 21.96 -28.65 22.73
CA ASP A 58 22.50 -27.29 22.67
C ASP A 58 22.71 -26.87 21.20
N PRO A 59 22.09 -25.77 20.74
CA PRO A 59 22.24 -25.32 19.35
C PRO A 59 23.61 -24.68 19.07
N GLY A 60 24.44 -24.43 20.09
CA GLY A 60 25.77 -23.84 19.95
C GLY A 60 25.77 -22.37 19.50
N LEU A 61 24.65 -21.67 19.68
CA LEU A 61 24.52 -20.26 19.31
C LEU A 61 25.31 -19.34 20.27
N ASN A 62 25.96 -18.33 19.72
CA ASN A 62 26.69 -17.34 20.51
C ASN A 62 25.72 -16.39 21.22
N THR A 63 25.66 -16.47 22.55
CA THR A 63 24.73 -15.69 23.39
C THR A 63 25.01 -14.18 23.36
N GLU A 64 26.28 -13.77 23.31
CA GLU A 64 26.67 -12.36 23.21
C GLU A 64 26.17 -11.77 21.89
N ALA A 65 26.34 -12.51 20.79
CA ALA A 65 25.88 -12.10 19.46
C ALA A 65 24.35 -12.02 19.38
N LEU A 66 23.62 -12.96 20.00
CA LEU A 66 22.15 -12.91 20.08
C LEU A 66 21.68 -11.65 20.81
N LYS A 67 22.34 -11.30 21.92
CA LYS A 67 22.02 -10.10 22.70
C LYS A 67 22.31 -8.82 21.93
N GLU A 68 23.44 -8.75 21.23
CA GLU A 68 23.81 -7.59 20.41
C GLU A 68 22.78 -7.34 19.30
N VAL A 69 22.40 -8.39 18.57
CA VAL A 69 21.39 -8.33 17.50
C VAL A 69 20.01 -7.95 18.07
N SER A 70 19.64 -8.52 19.22
CA SER A 70 18.38 -8.16 19.89
C SER A 70 18.35 -6.69 20.31
N THR A 71 19.47 -6.17 20.85
CA THR A 71 19.61 -4.75 21.25
C THR A 71 19.47 -3.82 20.05
N TYR A 72 20.05 -4.18 18.91
CA TYR A 72 19.87 -3.46 17.65
C TYR A 72 18.37 -3.39 17.28
N TRP A 73 17.69 -4.53 17.23
CA TRP A 73 16.28 -4.58 16.87
C TRP A 73 15.37 -3.85 17.87
N GLU A 74 15.73 -3.81 19.15
CA GLU A 74 15.00 -3.03 20.15
C GLU A 74 15.00 -1.53 19.80
N GLN A 75 16.12 -1.00 19.31
CA GLN A 75 16.20 0.39 18.89
C GLN A 75 15.45 0.62 17.57
N ILE A 76 15.65 -0.25 16.57
CA ILE A 76 15.00 -0.12 15.26
C ILE A 76 13.48 -0.21 15.36
N ARG A 77 12.96 -1.11 16.21
CA ARG A 77 11.51 -1.29 16.42
C ARG A 77 10.82 0.02 16.82
N ARG A 78 11.50 0.92 17.55
CA ARG A 78 10.94 2.22 17.95
C ARG A 78 10.58 3.12 16.77
N TYR A 79 11.26 2.98 15.63
CA TYR A 79 10.94 3.74 14.42
C TYR A 79 9.56 3.36 13.84
N TYR A 80 9.09 2.16 14.16
CA TYR A 80 7.81 1.61 13.69
C TYR A 80 6.69 1.76 14.73
N ALA A 81 6.83 2.65 15.72
CA ALA A 81 5.83 2.83 16.78
C ALA A 81 4.41 3.09 16.25
N GLY A 82 4.26 3.80 15.12
CA GLY A 82 2.96 4.02 14.47
C GLY A 82 2.28 2.78 13.90
N PHE A 83 3.00 1.65 13.83
CA PHE A 83 2.52 0.37 13.31
C PHE A 83 2.45 -0.74 14.38
N GLU A 84 2.73 -0.40 15.64
CA GLU A 84 2.66 -1.37 16.73
C GLU A 84 1.23 -1.85 16.98
N SER A 85 1.13 -3.12 17.39
CA SER A 85 -0.12 -3.71 17.82
C SER A 85 -0.45 -3.29 19.26
N ASP A 86 -1.72 -3.02 19.55
CA ASP A 86 -2.20 -2.74 20.91
C ASP A 86 -2.26 -4.00 21.81
N ILE A 87 -1.87 -5.17 21.30
CA ILE A 87 -1.82 -6.43 22.05
C ILE A 87 -0.68 -6.38 23.07
N ARG A 88 -1.00 -6.60 24.35
CA ARG A 88 -0.03 -6.52 25.46
C ARG A 88 0.31 -7.87 26.10
N SER A 89 -0.45 -8.91 25.81
CA SER A 89 -0.26 -10.24 26.40
C SER A 89 -0.72 -11.33 25.44
N GLY A 90 -0.24 -12.55 25.66
CA GLY A 90 -0.82 -13.72 25.02
C GLY A 90 -2.28 -13.92 25.40
N THR A 91 -2.99 -14.71 24.62
CA THR A 91 -4.40 -15.04 24.83
C THR A 91 -4.67 -16.51 24.52
N SER A 92 -5.35 -17.20 25.44
CA SER A 92 -5.84 -18.56 25.21
C SER A 92 -7.04 -18.62 24.27
N ASP A 93 -7.63 -17.47 23.90
CA ASP A 93 -8.74 -17.38 22.95
C ASP A 93 -8.36 -17.95 21.57
N VAL A 94 -7.05 -17.99 21.26
CA VAL A 94 -6.53 -18.62 20.03
C VAL A 94 -6.93 -20.09 19.89
N TYR A 95 -7.13 -20.81 21.00
CA TYR A 95 -7.60 -22.21 20.98
C TYR A 95 -9.11 -22.34 20.70
N VAL A 96 -9.84 -21.23 20.69
CA VAL A 96 -11.27 -21.17 20.35
C VAL A 96 -11.43 -20.73 18.91
N HIS A 97 -10.87 -19.58 18.54
CA HIS A 97 -11.08 -18.98 17.22
C HIS A 97 -10.07 -19.45 16.17
N GLU A 98 -8.91 -19.98 16.58
CA GLU A 98 -7.89 -20.54 15.68
C GLU A 98 -7.48 -19.57 14.56
N MET A 99 -7.42 -18.26 14.86
CA MET A 99 -6.92 -17.27 13.91
C MET A 99 -5.40 -17.36 13.91
N PRO A 100 -4.74 -17.48 12.75
CA PRO A 100 -3.28 -17.39 12.69
C PRO A 100 -2.82 -15.99 13.09
N GLY A 101 -1.56 -15.86 13.54
CA GLY A 101 -1.04 -14.62 14.13
C GLY A 101 -1.30 -13.36 13.29
N GLY A 102 -0.95 -13.40 12.00
CA GLY A 102 -1.19 -12.28 11.08
C GLY A 102 -2.67 -12.01 10.79
N GLN A 103 -3.54 -13.02 10.83
CA GLN A 103 -4.99 -12.80 10.70
C GLN A 103 -5.55 -12.09 11.92
N TYR A 104 -5.09 -12.43 13.12
CA TYR A 104 -5.58 -11.82 14.37
C TYR A 104 -5.34 -10.31 14.37
N THR A 105 -4.12 -9.87 14.02
CA THR A 105 -3.79 -8.43 13.96
C THR A 105 -4.54 -7.72 12.84
N ASN A 106 -4.63 -8.33 11.65
CA ASN A 106 -5.35 -7.74 10.52
C ASN A 106 -6.86 -7.59 10.80
N LEU A 107 -7.48 -8.64 11.33
CA LEU A 107 -8.92 -8.64 11.61
C LEU A 107 -9.27 -7.66 12.73
N ARG A 108 -8.39 -7.47 13.72
CA ARG A 108 -8.51 -6.42 14.74
C ARG A 108 -8.55 -5.03 14.12
N GLN A 109 -7.62 -4.73 13.21
CA GLN A 109 -7.59 -3.43 12.52
C GLN A 109 -8.83 -3.22 11.64
N GLN A 110 -9.29 -4.26 10.94
CA GLN A 110 -10.53 -4.19 10.15
C GLN A 110 -11.76 -3.96 11.04
N ALA A 111 -11.89 -4.69 12.15
CA ALA A 111 -12.96 -4.51 13.12
C ALA A 111 -12.98 -3.07 13.67
N ARG A 112 -11.81 -2.52 14.02
CA ARG A 112 -11.67 -1.13 14.46
C ARG A 112 -12.10 -0.13 13.39
N ALA A 113 -11.70 -0.32 12.14
CA ALA A 113 -12.11 0.53 11.01
C ALA A 113 -13.64 0.50 10.78
N LEU A 114 -14.31 -0.58 11.18
CA LEU A 114 -15.76 -0.73 11.13
C LEU A 114 -16.48 -0.32 12.43
N GLY A 115 -15.76 0.21 13.43
CA GLY A 115 -16.33 0.61 14.71
C GLY A 115 -16.75 -0.56 15.62
N LEU A 116 -16.17 -1.75 15.43
CA LEU A 116 -16.48 -2.97 16.19
C LEU A 116 -15.43 -3.32 17.26
N ASP A 117 -14.57 -2.37 17.63
CA ASP A 117 -13.45 -2.67 18.54
C ASP A 117 -13.93 -3.19 19.90
N ASP A 118 -14.95 -2.54 20.47
CA ASP A 118 -15.61 -2.94 21.73
C ASP A 118 -16.40 -4.26 21.60
N ARG A 119 -16.68 -4.70 20.37
CA ARG A 119 -17.43 -5.93 20.05
C ARG A 119 -16.50 -7.06 19.60
N TRP A 120 -15.20 -6.97 19.85
CA TRP A 120 -14.26 -8.02 19.49
C TRP A 120 -14.63 -9.44 19.97
N PRO A 121 -15.13 -9.65 21.21
CA PRO A 121 -15.54 -10.99 21.64
C PRO A 121 -16.62 -11.60 20.73
N GLU A 122 -17.51 -10.77 20.17
CA GLU A 122 -18.51 -11.22 19.19
C GLU A 122 -17.86 -11.61 17.86
N VAL A 123 -16.87 -10.83 17.39
CA VAL A 123 -16.11 -11.14 16.16
C VAL A 123 -15.31 -12.43 16.31
N SER A 124 -14.63 -12.63 17.45
CA SER A 124 -13.88 -13.86 17.76
C SER A 124 -14.79 -15.08 17.75
N LYS A 125 -15.95 -14.99 18.41
CA LYS A 125 -16.95 -16.07 18.44
C LYS A 125 -17.55 -16.34 17.06
N ALA A 126 -17.88 -15.29 16.30
CA ALA A 126 -18.40 -15.43 14.94
C ALA A 126 -17.36 -16.11 14.02
N TYR A 127 -16.08 -15.78 14.16
CA TYR A 127 -15.01 -16.43 13.40
C TYR A 127 -14.92 -17.94 13.68
N ALA A 128 -15.02 -18.35 14.94
CA ALA A 128 -15.07 -19.76 15.31
C ALA A 128 -16.32 -20.47 14.74
N ALA A 129 -17.49 -19.82 14.80
CA ALA A 129 -18.74 -20.36 14.24
C ALA A 129 -18.66 -20.51 12.72
N VAL A 130 -18.13 -19.50 12.01
CA VAL A 130 -17.92 -19.55 10.56
C VAL A 130 -17.01 -20.73 10.18
N ASN A 131 -15.93 -20.96 10.92
CA ASN A 131 -15.06 -22.10 10.66
C ASN A 131 -15.84 -23.42 10.67
N LYS A 132 -16.70 -23.64 11.67
CA LYS A 132 -17.54 -24.84 11.74
C LYS A 132 -18.60 -24.88 10.64
N MET A 133 -19.27 -23.77 10.36
CA MET A 133 -20.22 -23.66 9.23
C MET A 133 -19.58 -24.02 7.89
N PHE A 134 -18.30 -23.69 7.69
CA PHE A 134 -17.59 -23.93 6.44
C PHE A 134 -16.99 -25.34 6.33
N GLY A 135 -17.19 -26.20 7.34
CA GLY A 135 -16.71 -27.59 7.34
C GLY A 135 -15.39 -27.80 8.07
N ASP A 136 -15.04 -26.94 9.02
CA ASP A 136 -13.82 -27.03 9.84
C ASP A 136 -12.53 -26.96 9.02
N VAL A 137 -12.34 -25.81 8.37
CA VAL A 137 -11.28 -25.61 7.38
C VAL A 137 -9.94 -25.29 8.02
N VAL A 138 -8.86 -25.62 7.32
CA VAL A 138 -7.52 -25.10 7.63
C VAL A 138 -7.50 -23.61 7.34
N LYS A 139 -7.13 -22.79 8.33
CA LYS A 139 -7.17 -21.32 8.27
C LYS A 139 -5.77 -20.75 8.19
N VAL A 140 -5.36 -20.41 6.98
CA VAL A 140 -4.12 -19.69 6.64
C VAL A 140 -4.42 -18.79 5.45
N THR A 141 -3.61 -17.77 5.16
CA THR A 141 -3.84 -16.93 3.99
C THR A 141 -3.94 -17.79 2.72
N PRO A 142 -5.00 -17.67 1.89
CA PRO A 142 -6.11 -16.71 2.00
C PRO A 142 -7.39 -17.23 2.70
N SER A 143 -7.51 -18.51 3.07
CA SER A 143 -8.72 -19.07 3.73
C SER A 143 -9.05 -18.41 5.07
N SER A 144 -8.04 -17.97 5.84
CA SER A 144 -8.27 -17.21 7.08
C SER A 144 -9.00 -15.89 6.83
N LYS A 145 -8.69 -15.22 5.71
CA LYS A 145 -9.39 -14.00 5.29
C LYS A 145 -10.85 -14.30 4.98
N VAL A 146 -11.12 -15.40 4.28
CA VAL A 146 -12.50 -15.82 3.93
C VAL A 146 -13.37 -15.96 5.19
N VAL A 147 -12.84 -16.65 6.21
CA VAL A 147 -13.53 -16.80 7.50
C VAL A 147 -13.69 -15.45 8.20
N GLY A 148 -12.66 -14.60 8.15
CA GLY A 148 -12.66 -13.24 8.70
C GLY A 148 -13.72 -12.32 8.09
N ASP A 149 -13.78 -12.24 6.77
CA ASP A 149 -14.72 -11.40 6.03
C ASP A 149 -16.17 -11.82 6.36
N MET A 150 -16.44 -13.13 6.41
CA MET A 150 -17.75 -13.65 6.79
C MET A 150 -18.08 -13.31 8.26
N ALA A 151 -17.14 -13.47 9.18
CA ALA A 151 -17.34 -13.17 10.59
C ALA A 151 -17.66 -11.68 10.82
N LEU A 152 -16.93 -10.77 10.17
CA LEU A 152 -17.22 -9.34 10.19
C LEU A 152 -18.60 -9.03 9.60
N MET A 153 -18.96 -9.65 8.48
CA MET A 153 -20.28 -9.48 7.89
C MET A 153 -21.39 -9.94 8.84
N MET A 154 -21.23 -11.09 9.50
CA MET A 154 -22.22 -11.59 10.47
C MET A 154 -22.43 -10.61 11.62
N VAL A 155 -21.35 -10.07 12.19
CA VAL A 155 -21.43 -9.16 13.34
C VAL A 155 -21.99 -7.79 12.96
N THR A 156 -21.58 -7.25 11.80
CA THR A 156 -22.08 -5.96 11.30
C THR A 156 -23.56 -6.03 10.91
N SER A 157 -24.00 -7.15 10.34
CA SER A 157 -25.37 -7.35 9.85
C SER A 157 -26.30 -7.99 10.88
N GLY A 158 -25.80 -8.34 12.07
CA GLY A 158 -26.58 -9.00 13.11
C GLY A 158 -27.09 -10.39 12.71
N LEU A 159 -26.32 -11.13 11.91
CA LEU A 159 -26.70 -12.46 11.43
C LEU A 159 -26.22 -13.56 12.39
N SER A 160 -27.11 -14.49 12.71
CA SER A 160 -26.77 -15.71 13.44
C SER A 160 -26.22 -16.81 12.51
N GLU A 161 -25.77 -17.92 13.09
CA GLU A 161 -25.39 -19.12 12.33
C GLU A 161 -26.59 -19.69 11.56
N GLU A 162 -27.73 -19.79 12.24
CA GLU A 162 -28.98 -20.31 11.67
C GLU A 162 -29.46 -19.46 10.49
N ASP A 163 -29.32 -18.14 10.59
CA ASP A 163 -29.61 -17.21 9.51
C ASP A 163 -28.78 -17.48 8.25
N VAL A 164 -27.48 -17.73 8.44
CA VAL A 164 -26.55 -18.03 7.34
C VAL A 164 -26.90 -19.37 6.69
N LEU A 165 -27.30 -20.36 7.49
CA LEU A 165 -27.63 -21.70 7.01
C LEU A 165 -29.06 -21.82 6.44
N ASP A 166 -29.99 -20.93 6.80
CA ASP A 166 -31.38 -20.98 6.33
C ASP A 166 -31.45 -20.73 4.80
N PRO A 167 -31.88 -21.71 3.99
CA PRO A 167 -31.98 -21.54 2.54
C PRO A 167 -32.99 -20.45 2.11
N LYS A 168 -33.89 -20.02 2.99
CA LYS A 168 -34.90 -18.99 2.71
C LYS A 168 -34.41 -17.57 2.99
N LYS A 169 -33.35 -17.40 3.78
CA LYS A 169 -32.80 -16.08 4.09
C LYS A 169 -31.82 -15.65 3.02
N ASP A 170 -32.18 -14.61 2.27
CA ASP A 170 -31.28 -14.04 1.27
C ASP A 170 -30.14 -13.27 1.94
N ILE A 171 -28.92 -13.55 1.50
CA ILE A 171 -27.68 -12.97 2.03
C ILE A 171 -26.78 -12.64 0.84
N THR A 172 -26.20 -11.45 0.88
CA THR A 172 -25.13 -11.04 -0.04
C THR A 172 -23.80 -11.40 0.61
N PHE A 173 -23.20 -12.52 0.18
CA PHE A 173 -21.94 -12.98 0.73
C PHE A 173 -20.76 -12.12 0.24
N PRO A 174 -19.67 -11.99 1.03
CA PRO A 174 -18.45 -11.33 0.56
C PRO A 174 -17.83 -12.09 -0.62
N ASP A 175 -17.16 -11.36 -1.52
CA ASP A 175 -16.53 -11.96 -2.70
C ASP A 175 -15.53 -13.07 -2.36
N SER A 176 -14.80 -12.92 -1.25
CA SER A 176 -13.87 -13.95 -0.75
C SER A 176 -14.56 -15.26 -0.40
N VAL A 177 -15.78 -15.19 0.16
CA VAL A 177 -16.61 -16.37 0.49
C VAL A 177 -17.14 -17.00 -0.80
N ILE A 178 -17.62 -16.19 -1.75
CA ILE A 178 -18.09 -16.69 -3.03
C ILE A 178 -16.95 -17.40 -3.79
N SER A 179 -15.78 -16.77 -3.88
CA SER A 179 -14.56 -17.32 -4.48
C SER A 179 -14.13 -18.63 -3.82
N PHE A 180 -14.15 -18.68 -2.48
CA PHE A 180 -13.84 -19.90 -1.72
C PHE A 180 -14.81 -21.04 -2.05
N PHE A 181 -16.12 -20.81 -1.96
CA PHE A 181 -17.12 -21.84 -2.27
C PHE A 181 -17.17 -22.22 -3.76
N ARG A 182 -16.66 -21.36 -4.65
CA ARG A 182 -16.43 -21.68 -6.06
C ARG A 182 -15.23 -22.60 -6.26
N GLY A 183 -14.37 -22.77 -5.26
CA GLY A 183 -13.18 -23.61 -5.32
C GLY A 183 -11.93 -22.91 -5.87
N GLU A 184 -11.93 -21.57 -5.98
CA GLU A 184 -10.79 -20.80 -6.53
C GLU A 184 -9.54 -20.81 -5.64
N ILE A 185 -9.68 -21.19 -4.36
CA ILE A 185 -8.59 -21.38 -3.40
C ILE A 185 -8.20 -22.88 -3.29
N GLY A 186 -8.85 -23.75 -4.07
CA GLY A 186 -8.70 -25.21 -4.00
C GLY A 186 -9.84 -25.88 -3.25
N GLN A 187 -9.66 -27.16 -2.93
CA GLN A 187 -10.67 -28.00 -2.27
C GLN A 187 -10.34 -28.16 -0.78
N PRO A 188 -11.29 -27.86 0.14
CA PRO A 188 -11.08 -28.11 1.56
C PRO A 188 -11.07 -29.62 1.86
N VAL A 189 -10.37 -30.00 2.93
CA VAL A 189 -10.41 -31.38 3.44
C VAL A 189 -11.86 -31.73 3.79
N GLY A 190 -12.34 -32.88 3.33
CA GLY A 190 -13.74 -33.30 3.53
C GLY A 190 -14.76 -32.64 2.58
N GLY A 191 -14.33 -31.70 1.72
CA GLY A 191 -15.21 -31.02 0.76
C GLY A 191 -16.07 -29.91 1.38
N PHE A 192 -16.86 -29.24 0.54
CA PHE A 192 -17.73 -28.14 0.99
C PHE A 192 -19.07 -28.67 1.53
N PRO A 193 -19.66 -28.02 2.55
CA PRO A 193 -21.04 -28.27 2.97
C PRO A 193 -22.03 -28.01 1.80
N PRO A 194 -22.70 -29.05 1.23
CA PRO A 194 -23.35 -28.91 -0.08
C PRO A 194 -24.51 -27.92 -0.12
N ALA A 195 -25.29 -27.82 0.96
CA ALA A 195 -26.41 -26.88 1.06
C ALA A 195 -25.92 -25.42 1.07
N LEU A 196 -24.87 -25.15 1.85
CA LEU A 196 -24.28 -23.82 1.96
C LEU A 196 -23.58 -23.42 0.66
N GLN A 197 -22.83 -24.33 0.03
CA GLN A 197 -22.20 -24.07 -1.27
C GLN A 197 -23.23 -23.67 -2.32
N ARG A 198 -24.35 -24.39 -2.44
CA ARG A 198 -25.44 -24.03 -3.37
C ARG A 198 -26.04 -22.66 -3.06
N LYS A 199 -26.22 -22.33 -1.77
CA LYS A 199 -26.74 -21.03 -1.34
C LYS A 199 -25.79 -19.89 -1.71
N VAL A 200 -24.49 -20.04 -1.42
CA VAL A 200 -23.47 -19.02 -1.70
C VAL A 200 -23.33 -18.79 -3.21
N LEU A 201 -23.31 -19.87 -4.01
CA LEU A 201 -23.09 -19.76 -5.46
C LEU A 201 -24.34 -19.35 -6.25
N LYS A 202 -25.54 -19.43 -5.66
CA LYS A 202 -26.83 -19.10 -6.33
C LYS A 202 -26.97 -19.73 -7.73
N GLY A 203 -26.51 -20.98 -7.88
CA GLY A 203 -26.52 -21.72 -9.16
C GLY A 203 -25.28 -21.53 -10.04
N GLY A 204 -24.28 -20.77 -9.59
CA GLY A 204 -22.97 -20.67 -10.25
C GLY A 204 -22.19 -21.99 -10.22
N GLU A 205 -21.27 -22.15 -11.16
CA GLU A 205 -20.43 -23.34 -11.28
C GLU A 205 -19.37 -23.41 -10.18
N ALA A 206 -19.13 -24.60 -9.63
CA ALA A 206 -18.06 -24.88 -8.69
C ALA A 206 -16.93 -25.65 -9.38
N LEU A 207 -15.68 -25.23 -9.14
CA LEU A 207 -14.49 -25.93 -9.58
C LEU A 207 -14.26 -27.16 -8.70
N SER A 208 -13.88 -28.28 -9.31
CA SER A 208 -13.51 -29.53 -8.62
C SER A 208 -12.03 -29.89 -8.73
N ASP A 209 -11.28 -29.22 -9.61
CA ASP A 209 -9.86 -29.45 -9.88
C ASP A 209 -9.03 -28.23 -9.44
N ARG A 210 -7.70 -28.32 -9.55
CA ARG A 210 -6.77 -27.24 -9.22
C ARG A 210 -7.08 -26.00 -10.08
N PRO A 211 -7.36 -24.83 -9.48
CA PRO A 211 -7.77 -23.61 -10.22
C PRO A 211 -6.80 -23.19 -11.32
N GLY A 212 -5.49 -23.28 -11.06
CA GLY A 212 -4.47 -22.93 -12.04
C GLY A 212 -4.29 -23.92 -13.20
N LYS A 213 -5.14 -24.97 -13.32
CA LYS A 213 -5.09 -25.92 -14.44
C LYS A 213 -5.77 -25.38 -15.70
N SER A 214 -6.81 -24.56 -15.53
CA SER A 214 -7.55 -23.94 -16.64
C SER A 214 -6.98 -22.59 -17.06
N LEU A 215 -6.00 -22.05 -16.32
CA LEU A 215 -5.40 -20.76 -16.67
C LEU A 215 -4.48 -20.92 -17.90
N PRO A 216 -4.56 -19.99 -18.87
CA PRO A 216 -3.64 -20.00 -20.00
C PRO A 216 -2.21 -19.69 -19.53
N PRO A 217 -1.18 -20.23 -20.21
CA PRO A 217 0.19 -19.85 -19.94
C PRO A 217 0.41 -18.35 -20.23
N ILE A 218 1.27 -17.72 -19.42
CA ILE A 218 1.67 -16.33 -19.64
C ILE A 218 2.75 -16.26 -20.71
N ASP A 219 2.59 -15.32 -21.65
CA ASP A 219 3.64 -14.89 -22.56
C ASP A 219 4.48 -13.80 -21.88
N PHE A 220 5.62 -14.18 -21.33
CA PHE A 220 6.50 -13.28 -20.60
C PHE A 220 7.14 -12.20 -21.49
N GLU A 221 7.37 -12.49 -22.77
CA GLU A 221 8.00 -11.53 -23.70
C GLU A 221 6.99 -10.48 -24.18
N ALA A 222 5.75 -10.90 -24.46
CA ALA A 222 4.67 -9.95 -24.72
C ALA A 222 4.38 -9.08 -23.49
N THR A 223 4.35 -9.69 -22.29
CA THR A 223 4.14 -8.99 -21.03
C THR A 223 5.25 -7.96 -20.77
N ARG A 224 6.52 -8.31 -21.01
CA ARG A 224 7.65 -7.38 -20.87
C ARG A 224 7.46 -6.15 -21.75
N LYS A 225 7.16 -6.34 -23.05
CA LYS A 225 6.94 -5.24 -24.00
C LYS A 225 5.78 -4.34 -23.60
N GLU A 226 4.71 -4.91 -23.04
CA GLU A 226 3.59 -4.15 -22.50
C GLU A 226 4.03 -3.24 -21.34
N ILE A 227 4.78 -3.79 -20.39
CA ILE A 227 5.28 -3.03 -19.23
C ILE A 227 6.25 -1.95 -19.70
N GLU A 228 7.23 -2.28 -20.55
CA GLU A 228 8.20 -1.32 -21.10
C GLU A 228 7.52 -0.15 -21.80
N LYS A 229 6.43 -0.42 -22.53
CA LYS A 229 5.60 0.62 -23.15
C LYS A 229 4.91 1.51 -22.12
N LYS A 230 4.40 0.94 -21.02
CA LYS A 230 3.71 1.68 -19.96
C LYS A 230 4.68 2.49 -19.08
N THR A 231 5.88 1.99 -18.85
CA THR A 231 6.85 2.59 -17.93
C THR A 231 7.97 3.36 -18.64
N HIS A 232 8.05 3.30 -19.97
CA HIS A 232 9.07 3.95 -20.80
C HIS A 232 10.53 3.63 -20.40
N ARG A 233 10.77 2.40 -19.92
CA ARG A 233 12.10 1.93 -19.51
C ARG A 233 12.20 0.43 -19.70
N ASN A 234 13.43 -0.07 -19.75
CA ASN A 234 13.71 -1.51 -19.80
C ASN A 234 13.25 -2.19 -18.50
N ILE A 235 12.72 -3.41 -18.64
CA ILE A 235 12.16 -4.20 -17.54
C ILE A 235 12.92 -5.51 -17.39
N SER A 236 13.38 -5.80 -16.18
CA SER A 236 14.06 -7.06 -15.84
C SER A 236 13.08 -8.21 -15.62
N ASP A 237 13.57 -9.45 -15.63
CA ASP A 237 12.75 -10.66 -15.41
C ASP A 237 12.05 -10.64 -14.05
N ALA A 238 12.72 -10.14 -13.01
CA ALA A 238 12.15 -10.00 -11.67
C ALA A 238 10.97 -9.01 -11.66
N GLU A 239 11.05 -7.95 -12.46
CA GLU A 239 9.99 -6.96 -12.60
C GLU A 239 8.83 -7.48 -13.44
N VAL A 240 9.09 -8.28 -14.49
CA VAL A 240 8.02 -9.00 -15.20
C VAL A 240 7.28 -9.92 -14.22
N ALA A 241 8.00 -10.71 -13.42
CA ALA A 241 7.39 -11.56 -12.39
C ALA A 241 6.58 -10.75 -11.36
N SER A 242 7.09 -9.59 -10.94
CA SER A 242 6.40 -8.69 -10.01
C SER A 242 5.10 -8.14 -10.61
N TYR A 243 5.13 -7.71 -11.87
CA TYR A 243 3.95 -7.27 -12.60
C TYR A 243 2.93 -8.39 -12.78
N VAL A 244 3.37 -9.60 -13.13
CA VAL A 244 2.49 -10.76 -13.26
C VAL A 244 1.77 -11.08 -11.95
N MET A 245 2.46 -10.96 -10.82
CA MET A 245 1.86 -11.20 -9.50
C MET A 245 0.95 -10.04 -9.06
N TYR A 246 1.34 -8.80 -9.31
CA TYR A 246 0.61 -7.60 -8.84
C TYR A 246 0.63 -6.46 -9.88
N PRO A 247 -0.16 -6.53 -10.97
CA PRO A 247 -0.03 -5.60 -12.10
C PRO A 247 -0.21 -4.14 -11.71
N LYS A 248 -1.28 -3.83 -10.97
CA LYS A 248 -1.58 -2.47 -10.52
C LYS A 248 -0.53 -1.96 -9.54
N VAL A 249 -0.18 -2.76 -8.52
CA VAL A 249 0.81 -2.36 -7.50
C VAL A 249 2.17 -2.09 -8.13
N PHE A 250 2.56 -2.90 -9.11
CA PHE A 250 3.81 -2.68 -9.83
C PHE A 250 3.81 -1.38 -10.63
N LEU A 251 2.71 -1.07 -11.34
CA LEU A 251 2.62 0.19 -12.10
C LEU A 251 2.60 1.40 -11.19
N ASP A 252 1.83 1.36 -10.11
CA ASP A 252 1.81 2.42 -9.08
C ASP A 252 3.22 2.60 -8.47
N TYR A 253 3.94 1.51 -8.20
CA TYR A 253 5.34 1.53 -7.74
C TYR A 253 6.30 2.12 -8.79
N ALA A 254 6.17 1.73 -10.05
CA ALA A 254 7.03 2.20 -11.14
C ALA A 254 6.84 3.71 -11.36
N GLU A 255 5.61 4.19 -11.31
CA GLU A 255 5.27 5.61 -11.35
C GLU A 255 5.79 6.35 -10.12
N HIS A 256 5.62 5.79 -8.92
CA HIS A 256 6.19 6.39 -7.71
C HIS A 256 7.72 6.52 -7.81
N ARG A 257 8.40 5.47 -8.30
CA ARG A 257 9.86 5.47 -8.48
C ARG A 257 10.31 6.44 -9.56
N SER A 258 9.53 6.66 -10.63
CA SER A 258 9.89 7.67 -11.64
C SER A 258 9.81 9.10 -11.10
N HIS A 259 8.89 9.37 -10.18
CA HIS A 259 8.73 10.69 -9.56
C HIS A 259 9.69 10.93 -8.38
N ASN A 260 9.92 9.91 -7.55
CA ASN A 260 10.61 10.06 -6.26
C ASN A 260 11.97 9.36 -6.20
N ALA A 261 12.42 8.75 -7.30
CA ALA A 261 13.60 7.89 -7.34
C ALA A 261 13.52 6.73 -6.31
N ASP A 262 14.67 6.25 -5.87
CA ASP A 262 14.74 5.20 -4.86
C ASP A 262 14.66 5.80 -3.45
N VAL A 263 13.55 5.57 -2.77
CA VAL A 263 13.33 6.04 -1.40
C VAL A 263 13.78 5.03 -0.34
N SER A 264 14.18 3.81 -0.73
CA SER A 264 14.60 2.79 0.25
C SER A 264 15.96 3.08 0.86
N VAL A 265 16.73 4.01 0.28
CA VAL A 265 18.02 4.47 0.80
C VAL A 265 17.88 5.49 1.92
N LEU A 266 16.65 6.00 2.17
CA LEU A 266 16.40 6.96 3.23
C LEU A 266 16.43 6.27 4.61
N PRO A 267 16.98 6.92 5.64
CA PRO A 267 16.81 6.46 7.02
C PRO A 267 15.34 6.31 7.38
N THR A 268 14.96 5.20 8.02
CA THR A 268 13.55 4.90 8.37
C THR A 268 12.81 6.06 9.07
N PRO A 269 13.40 6.78 10.04
CA PRO A 269 12.73 7.93 10.65
C PRO A 269 12.42 9.04 9.64
N VAL A 270 13.33 9.32 8.71
CA VAL A 270 13.14 10.34 7.66
C VAL A 270 12.08 9.90 6.67
N PHE A 271 12.08 8.62 6.30
CA PHE A 271 11.09 8.05 5.39
C PHE A 271 9.66 8.22 5.92
N PHE A 272 9.43 7.96 7.22
CA PHE A 272 8.08 8.06 7.80
C PHE A 272 7.71 9.46 8.30
N TYR A 273 8.67 10.22 8.82
CA TYR A 273 8.39 11.44 9.60
C TYR A 273 9.08 12.70 9.07
N GLY A 274 9.88 12.59 8.02
CA GLY A 274 10.65 13.70 7.47
C GLY A 274 11.83 14.12 8.35
N MET A 275 12.29 15.36 8.16
CA MET A 275 13.43 15.95 8.88
C MET A 275 12.96 17.11 9.77
N ASN A 276 13.60 17.29 10.92
CA ASN A 276 13.42 18.51 11.73
C ASN A 276 14.34 19.63 11.23
N GLN A 277 13.98 20.86 11.57
CA GLN A 277 14.76 22.02 11.16
C GLN A 277 16.21 21.92 11.68
N ASN A 278 17.16 22.11 10.78
CA ASN A 278 18.62 21.96 10.97
C ASN A 278 19.11 20.50 11.09
N ASP A 279 18.26 19.49 10.92
CA ASP A 279 18.72 18.12 10.80
C ASP A 279 19.58 17.96 9.54
N GLU A 280 20.62 17.14 9.66
CA GLU A 280 21.49 16.73 8.56
C GLU A 280 21.48 15.20 8.47
N ILE A 281 21.35 14.69 7.25
CA ILE A 281 21.42 13.26 6.95
C ILE A 281 22.39 12.99 5.82
N SER A 282 22.93 11.77 5.82
CA SER A 282 23.74 11.23 4.73
C SER A 282 22.96 10.11 4.05
N VAL A 283 22.81 10.19 2.72
CA VAL A 283 22.11 9.20 1.90
C VAL A 283 23.08 8.65 0.86
N ASP A 284 23.40 7.37 0.96
CA ASP A 284 24.26 6.68 -0.01
C ASP A 284 23.44 6.25 -1.22
N LEU A 285 23.77 6.77 -2.40
CA LEU A 285 23.09 6.41 -3.66
C LEU A 285 23.74 5.18 -4.29
N GLU A 286 25.07 5.17 -4.32
CA GLU A 286 25.89 4.06 -4.79
C GLU A 286 27.29 4.16 -4.17
N LYS A 287 28.13 3.15 -4.37
CA LYS A 287 29.47 3.11 -3.78
C LYS A 287 30.28 4.35 -4.17
N GLY A 288 30.61 5.17 -3.17
CA GLY A 288 31.39 6.40 -3.35
C GLY A 288 30.57 7.64 -3.72
N LYS A 289 29.23 7.56 -3.75
CA LYS A 289 28.33 8.71 -3.96
C LYS A 289 27.34 8.83 -2.80
N THR A 290 27.60 9.80 -1.93
CA THR A 290 26.76 10.15 -0.79
C THR A 290 26.21 11.55 -0.96
N LEU A 291 24.93 11.73 -0.68
CA LEU A 291 24.29 13.04 -0.56
C LEU A 291 24.24 13.43 0.91
N VAL A 292 24.85 14.55 1.27
CA VAL A 292 24.66 15.21 2.55
C VAL A 292 23.53 16.22 2.38
N ILE A 293 22.40 15.97 3.05
CA ILE A 293 21.19 16.77 2.96
C ILE A 293 20.95 17.41 4.32
N ARG A 294 20.93 18.74 4.37
CA ARG A 294 20.58 19.49 5.57
C ARG A 294 19.27 20.25 5.34
N TYR A 295 18.27 20.00 6.17
CA TYR A 295 17.03 20.77 6.13
C TYR A 295 17.22 22.10 6.87
N LEU A 296 17.07 23.24 6.18
CA LEU A 296 17.35 24.55 6.77
C LEU A 296 16.12 25.18 7.41
N THR A 297 15.03 25.31 6.66
CA THR A 297 13.76 25.89 7.10
C THR A 297 12.68 25.71 6.04
N THR A 298 11.42 25.97 6.40
CA THR A 298 10.29 26.07 5.48
C THR A 298 9.68 27.47 5.59
N SER A 299 9.13 28.00 4.50
CA SER A 299 8.43 29.30 4.50
C SER A 299 7.27 29.33 5.50
N GLU A 300 7.07 30.44 6.20
CA GLU A 300 6.01 30.59 7.22
C GLU A 300 4.59 30.57 6.63
N GLY A 301 4.43 30.98 5.37
CA GLY A 301 3.18 30.88 4.59
C GLY A 301 3.34 30.02 3.33
N GLY A 302 2.20 29.66 2.73
CA GLY A 302 2.17 29.12 1.38
C GLY A 302 1.98 30.22 0.34
N ASP A 303 2.30 29.91 -0.92
CA ASP A 303 1.92 30.73 -2.06
C ASP A 303 0.44 30.55 -2.43
N ASP A 304 -0.01 31.27 -3.45
CA ASP A 304 -1.42 31.26 -3.90
C ASP A 304 -1.88 29.88 -4.39
N GLU A 305 -0.96 28.98 -4.69
CA GLU A 305 -1.19 27.57 -5.06
C GLU A 305 -1.23 26.63 -3.84
N GLY A 306 -1.14 27.18 -2.62
CA GLY A 306 -1.07 26.41 -1.38
C GLY A 306 0.24 25.64 -1.21
N GLN A 307 1.33 26.04 -1.89
CA GLN A 307 2.64 25.41 -1.77
C GLN A 307 3.52 26.16 -0.76
N ARG A 308 4.28 25.43 0.05
CA ARG A 308 5.38 26.00 0.84
C ARG A 308 6.70 25.82 0.13
N THR A 309 7.62 26.77 0.33
CA THR A 309 9.01 26.63 -0.11
C THR A 309 9.84 26.05 1.03
N VAL A 310 10.46 24.90 0.77
CA VAL A 310 11.36 24.20 1.68
C VAL A 310 12.79 24.47 1.24
N PHE A 311 13.64 24.89 2.19
CA PHE A 311 15.03 25.24 1.96
C PHE A 311 15.92 24.14 2.49
N PHE A 312 16.80 23.62 1.64
CA PHE A 312 17.80 22.61 1.96
C PHE A 312 19.20 23.11 1.62
N GLU A 313 20.19 22.47 2.21
CA GLU A 313 21.56 22.42 1.70
C GLU A 313 21.83 21.00 1.21
N LEU A 314 22.36 20.87 0.00
CA LEU A 314 22.73 19.60 -0.60
C LEU A 314 24.22 19.66 -0.97
N ASN A 315 25.04 18.89 -0.26
CA ASN A 315 26.51 18.88 -0.43
C ASN A 315 27.13 20.29 -0.36
N GLY A 316 26.72 21.11 0.62
CA GLY A 316 27.20 22.49 0.77
C GLY A 316 26.50 23.53 -0.12
N GLN A 317 25.60 23.12 -1.00
CA GLN A 317 24.92 24.03 -1.93
C GLN A 317 23.46 24.25 -1.53
N PRO A 318 22.99 25.51 -1.42
CA PRO A 318 21.58 25.77 -1.14
C PRO A 318 20.69 25.25 -2.29
N ARG A 319 19.56 24.67 -1.90
CA ARG A 319 18.50 24.17 -2.77
C ARG A 319 17.15 24.57 -2.21
N THR A 320 16.20 24.81 -3.09
CA THR A 320 14.82 25.11 -2.73
C THR A 320 13.88 24.18 -3.47
N VAL A 321 12.83 23.73 -2.78
CA VAL A 321 11.80 22.86 -3.34
C VAL A 321 10.44 23.39 -2.91
N LYS A 322 9.49 23.47 -3.83
CA LYS A 322 8.10 23.77 -3.50
C LYS A 322 7.33 22.48 -3.21
N VAL A 323 6.56 22.46 -2.13
CA VAL A 323 5.79 21.28 -1.71
C VAL A 323 4.38 21.72 -1.32
N ALA A 324 3.37 20.97 -1.77
CA ALA A 324 1.97 21.24 -1.47
C ALA A 324 1.70 21.05 0.02
N ASP A 325 1.16 22.06 0.68
CA ASP A 325 0.71 21.95 2.06
C ASP A 325 -0.80 21.69 2.08
N LYS A 326 -1.18 20.46 2.42
CA LYS A 326 -2.58 20.04 2.50
C LYS A 326 -3.38 20.76 3.59
N THR A 327 -2.72 21.47 4.51
CA THR A 327 -3.38 22.28 5.54
C THR A 327 -3.74 23.69 5.05
N LEU A 328 -3.14 24.13 3.94
CA LEU A 328 -3.47 25.39 3.30
C LEU A 328 -4.54 25.14 2.25
N ALA A 329 -5.65 25.88 2.33
CA ALA A 329 -6.56 25.96 1.20
C ALA A 329 -5.85 26.74 0.09
N ALA A 330 -5.81 26.19 -1.14
CA ALA A 330 -5.40 26.97 -2.29
C ALA A 330 -6.40 28.14 -2.43
N THR A 331 -5.96 29.35 -2.08
CA THR A 331 -6.77 30.57 -2.20
C THR A 331 -6.74 31.14 -3.62
N GLY A 332 -5.78 30.68 -4.45
CA GLY A 332 -5.74 30.95 -5.88
C GLY A 332 -6.82 30.17 -6.63
N LYS A 333 -7.48 30.84 -7.60
CA LYS A 333 -8.28 30.14 -8.61
C LYS A 333 -7.35 29.16 -9.34
N VAL A 334 -7.45 27.86 -9.04
CA VAL A 334 -6.79 26.81 -9.81
C VAL A 334 -7.30 26.92 -11.24
N ARG A 335 -6.42 27.35 -12.16
CA ARG A 335 -6.79 27.46 -13.55
C ARG A 335 -6.65 26.09 -14.21
N PRO A 336 -7.58 25.72 -15.12
CA PRO A 336 -7.41 24.52 -15.90
C PRO A 336 -6.07 24.57 -16.64
N LYS A 337 -5.35 23.45 -16.67
CA LYS A 337 -4.15 23.29 -17.49
C LYS A 337 -4.57 22.77 -18.87
N ALA A 338 -3.82 23.14 -19.91
CA ALA A 338 -4.03 22.57 -21.22
C ALA A 338 -3.73 21.05 -21.22
N GLU A 339 -4.52 20.27 -21.95
CA GLU A 339 -4.27 18.83 -22.10
C GLU A 339 -3.09 18.60 -23.04
N ASP A 340 -2.11 17.81 -22.61
CA ASP A 340 -0.91 17.55 -23.40
C ASP A 340 -1.29 16.89 -24.76
N GLY A 341 -0.98 17.59 -25.87
CA GLY A 341 -1.25 17.15 -27.24
C GLY A 341 -2.57 17.62 -27.85
N ASN A 342 -3.42 18.32 -27.09
CA ASN A 342 -4.68 18.88 -27.60
C ASN A 342 -4.47 20.25 -28.25
N LYS A 343 -4.43 20.27 -29.59
CA LYS A 343 -4.19 21.49 -30.38
C LYS A 343 -5.31 22.53 -30.35
N LEU A 344 -6.46 22.19 -29.76
CA LEU A 344 -7.56 23.13 -29.54
C LEU A 344 -7.41 23.89 -28.20
N HIS A 345 -6.45 23.50 -27.35
CA HIS A 345 -6.15 24.19 -26.11
C HIS A 345 -4.98 25.15 -26.31
N ILE A 346 -5.21 26.45 -26.15
CA ILE A 346 -4.16 27.46 -26.20
C ILE A 346 -3.60 27.65 -24.80
N ALA A 347 -2.37 27.20 -24.58
CA ALA A 347 -1.71 27.23 -23.28
C ALA A 347 -0.76 28.44 -23.12
N ALA A 348 -0.53 28.86 -21.88
CA ALA A 348 0.52 29.81 -21.54
C ALA A 348 1.90 29.17 -21.75
N PRO A 349 2.75 29.71 -22.65
CA PRO A 349 4.08 29.14 -22.91
C PRO A 349 5.04 29.39 -21.74
N MET A 350 4.79 30.43 -20.95
CA MET A 350 5.60 30.84 -19.81
C MET A 350 4.73 31.58 -18.79
N PRO A 351 5.16 31.68 -17.51
CA PRO A 351 4.48 32.52 -16.53
C PRO A 351 4.53 34.00 -16.92
N GLY A 352 3.43 34.73 -16.72
CA GLY A 352 3.32 36.13 -17.11
C GLY A 352 1.94 36.75 -16.83
N LEU A 353 1.75 38.00 -17.22
CA LEU A 353 0.47 38.72 -17.13
C LEU A 353 -0.19 38.79 -18.51
N VAL A 354 -1.45 38.39 -18.65
CA VAL A 354 -2.22 38.65 -19.88
C VAL A 354 -2.49 40.15 -19.96
N VAL A 355 -1.85 40.84 -20.91
CA VAL A 355 -2.02 42.28 -21.11
C VAL A 355 -3.31 42.56 -21.88
N GLU A 356 -3.56 41.77 -22.91
CA GLU A 356 -4.67 41.98 -23.83
C GLU A 356 -5.10 40.65 -24.46
N VAL A 357 -6.40 40.48 -24.69
CA VAL A 357 -6.98 39.36 -25.43
C VAL A 357 -7.55 39.90 -26.74
N HIS A 358 -7.08 39.37 -27.87
CA HIS A 358 -7.35 39.89 -29.22
C HIS A 358 -8.56 39.25 -29.90
N VAL A 359 -9.21 38.31 -29.22
CA VAL A 359 -10.33 37.51 -29.74
C VAL A 359 -11.51 37.51 -28.78
N ALA A 360 -12.71 37.28 -29.31
CA ALA A 360 -13.94 37.12 -28.53
C ALA A 360 -14.49 35.69 -28.62
N GLU A 361 -15.25 35.26 -27.62
CA GLU A 361 -15.99 33.99 -27.67
C GLU A 361 -16.96 33.97 -28.86
N GLY A 362 -17.00 32.84 -29.57
CA GLY A 362 -17.73 32.65 -30.83
C GLY A 362 -16.99 33.13 -32.09
N GLN A 363 -15.82 33.74 -31.96
CA GLN A 363 -15.02 34.20 -33.11
C GLN A 363 -14.33 33.03 -33.81
N LYS A 364 -14.39 32.99 -35.14
CA LYS A 364 -13.59 32.07 -35.96
C LYS A 364 -12.17 32.58 -36.09
N VAL A 365 -11.20 31.71 -35.85
CA VAL A 365 -9.76 31.99 -35.94
C VAL A 365 -9.07 30.98 -36.84
N LYS A 366 -7.97 31.39 -37.46
CA LYS A 366 -7.11 30.53 -38.27
C LYS A 366 -5.80 30.26 -37.55
N ALA A 367 -5.15 29.15 -37.91
CA ALA A 367 -3.80 28.87 -37.45
C ALA A 367 -2.86 30.06 -37.74
N GLY A 368 -2.16 30.52 -36.71
CA GLY A 368 -1.27 31.68 -36.74
C GLY A 368 -1.90 33.00 -36.29
N ASP A 369 -3.23 33.09 -36.15
CA ASP A 369 -3.88 34.28 -35.61
C ASP A 369 -3.44 34.56 -34.17
N VAL A 370 -3.27 35.84 -33.84
CA VAL A 370 -2.89 36.28 -32.49
C VAL A 370 -4.11 36.17 -31.58
N MET A 371 -3.93 35.48 -30.46
CA MET A 371 -5.01 35.18 -29.51
C MET A 371 -4.96 36.12 -28.31
N CYS A 372 -3.78 36.31 -27.71
CA CYS A 372 -3.55 37.24 -26.60
C CYS A 372 -2.09 37.67 -26.53
N SER A 373 -1.82 38.74 -25.78
CA SER A 373 -0.47 39.21 -25.46
C SER A 373 -0.16 38.93 -23.98
N LEU A 374 1.00 38.32 -23.72
CA LEU A 374 1.53 38.07 -22.37
C LEU A 374 2.72 38.98 -22.10
N GLU A 375 2.74 39.66 -20.95
CA GLU A 375 3.91 40.36 -20.43
C GLU A 375 4.62 39.48 -19.39
N ALA A 376 5.90 39.23 -19.63
CA ALA A 376 6.78 38.64 -18.64
C ALA A 376 8.12 39.38 -18.66
N MET A 377 8.64 39.74 -17.49
CA MET A 377 9.93 40.45 -17.36
C MET A 377 10.02 41.74 -18.22
N LYS A 378 8.93 42.50 -18.32
CA LYS A 378 8.81 43.73 -19.14
C LYS A 378 8.90 43.51 -20.66
N MET A 379 8.72 42.27 -21.11
CA MET A 379 8.65 41.91 -22.53
C MET A 379 7.26 41.34 -22.85
N GLU A 380 6.63 41.89 -23.88
CA GLU A 380 5.36 41.37 -24.41
C GLU A 380 5.62 40.29 -25.46
N THR A 381 4.90 39.17 -25.35
CA THR A 381 4.94 38.04 -26.26
C THR A 381 3.53 37.71 -26.74
N ALA A 382 3.34 37.64 -28.05
CA ALA A 382 2.07 37.23 -28.64
C ALA A 382 1.91 35.70 -28.60
N VAL A 383 0.73 35.24 -28.20
CA VAL A 383 0.34 33.82 -28.24
C VAL A 383 -0.57 33.59 -29.44
N HIS A 384 -0.29 32.55 -30.22
CA HIS A 384 -0.95 32.29 -31.50
C HIS A 384 -1.78 31.01 -31.49
N ALA A 385 -2.81 30.93 -32.34
CA ALA A 385 -3.57 29.69 -32.56
C ALA A 385 -2.74 28.65 -33.34
N GLU A 386 -2.72 27.40 -32.88
CA GLU A 386 -2.02 26.30 -33.58
C GLU A 386 -2.85 25.64 -34.69
N LYS A 387 -4.18 25.79 -34.64
CA LYS A 387 -5.14 25.20 -35.57
C LYS A 387 -6.31 26.16 -35.80
N ASP A 388 -6.96 26.03 -36.95
CA ASP A 388 -8.25 26.67 -37.22
C ASP A 388 -9.31 26.18 -36.22
N GLY A 389 -10.21 27.07 -35.83
CA GLY A 389 -11.31 26.75 -34.93
C GLY A 389 -12.19 27.95 -34.58
N THR A 390 -13.14 27.74 -33.69
CA THR A 390 -14.00 28.77 -33.12
C THR A 390 -13.69 28.90 -31.63
N VAL A 391 -13.46 30.12 -31.15
CA VAL A 391 -13.20 30.39 -29.72
C VAL A 391 -14.41 29.98 -28.89
N ALA A 392 -14.26 28.97 -28.04
CA ALA A 392 -15.33 28.46 -27.20
C ALA A 392 -15.39 29.20 -25.87
N THR A 393 -14.25 29.35 -25.19
CA THR A 393 -14.17 29.99 -23.87
C THR A 393 -12.83 30.68 -23.67
N ILE A 394 -12.86 31.88 -23.08
CA ILE A 394 -11.65 32.61 -22.66
C ILE A 394 -11.48 32.44 -21.15
N HIS A 395 -10.51 31.63 -20.74
CA HIS A 395 -10.25 31.32 -19.33
C HIS A 395 -9.40 32.39 -18.63
N ALA A 396 -8.61 33.14 -19.38
CA ALA A 396 -7.70 34.17 -18.86
C ALA A 396 -7.94 35.54 -19.54
N PRO A 397 -8.83 36.39 -18.99
CA PRO A 397 -9.04 37.74 -19.52
C PRO A 397 -7.83 38.66 -19.26
N ALA A 398 -7.80 39.83 -19.90
CA ALA A 398 -6.77 40.85 -19.64
C ALA A 398 -6.66 41.20 -18.14
N GLY A 399 -5.43 41.41 -17.67
CA GLY A 399 -5.08 41.61 -16.26
C GLY A 399 -4.88 40.30 -15.46
N THR A 400 -4.96 39.14 -16.11
CA THR A 400 -4.84 37.84 -15.44
C THR A 400 -3.39 37.36 -15.40
N GLN A 401 -2.86 37.07 -14.22
CA GLN A 401 -1.52 36.52 -14.05
C GLN A 401 -1.53 34.99 -14.17
N VAL A 402 -0.83 34.43 -15.15
CA VAL A 402 -0.87 33.00 -15.54
C VAL A 402 0.48 32.31 -15.31
N ASP A 403 0.45 31.00 -15.08
CA ASP A 403 1.62 30.13 -15.00
C ASP A 403 1.82 29.30 -16.27
N SER A 404 3.00 28.70 -16.44
CA SER A 404 3.25 27.83 -17.59
C SER A 404 2.22 26.69 -17.65
N LYS A 405 1.76 26.39 -18.87
CA LYS A 405 0.70 25.43 -19.21
C LYS A 405 -0.71 25.78 -18.72
N ASP A 406 -0.95 26.94 -18.10
CA ASP A 406 -2.34 27.40 -17.85
C ASP A 406 -3.10 27.49 -19.17
N LEU A 407 -4.34 26.99 -19.19
CA LEU A 407 -5.22 27.12 -20.33
C LEU A 407 -5.68 28.58 -20.42
N LEU A 408 -5.34 29.23 -21.53
CA LEU A 408 -5.71 30.63 -21.80
C LEU A 408 -7.05 30.69 -22.52
N ILE A 409 -7.17 29.94 -23.62
CA ILE A 409 -8.32 29.94 -24.52
C ILE A 409 -8.58 28.52 -25.02
N GLU A 410 -9.85 28.13 -25.02
CA GLU A 410 -10.32 26.87 -25.59
C GLU A 410 -10.95 27.11 -26.97
N LEU A 411 -10.57 26.30 -27.96
CA LEU A 411 -11.15 26.28 -29.30
C LEU A 411 -12.06 25.05 -29.48
N THR A 412 -13.03 25.19 -30.37
CA THR A 412 -13.84 24.09 -30.90
C THR A 412 -13.68 24.02 -32.42
N GLU A 413 -13.95 22.86 -33.02
CA GLU A 413 -13.83 22.66 -34.47
C GLU A 413 -14.78 23.54 -35.30
#